data_AF-A0A950RBK0-F1
#
_entry.id   AF-A0A950RBK0-F1
#
_cell.length_a   1.000
_cell.length_b   1.000
_cell.length_c   1.000
_cell.angle_alpha   90.00
_cell.angle_beta   90.00
_cell.angle_gamma   90.00
#
_symmetry.space_group_name_H-M   'P 1'
#
loop_
_entity.id
_entity.type
_entity.pdbx_description
1 polymer ?
#
loop_
_entity_poly.entity_id
_entity_poly.type
_entity_poly.pdbx_seq_one_letter_code
_entity_poly.pdbx_strand_id
1 'polypeptide(L)'
;MRVIGLTGGIGMGKSTAAAFFRRARIPVFAADAAVHRLQARGGRALRPIARAFPGTVRDGVLDRGLLRNAVLGDRAALSRLEAILHPMVRAEERAFLARARRAGHRLAVLDIPLLFETGGHARMDAVVVASAPEAVQRERVLARPGMSPERLD
;
A
#
# COMPACT_ATOMS: atom_id res chain seq x y z
N MET A 1 -6.59 -20.75 7.83
CA MET A 1 -6.95 -19.31 7.87
C MET A 1 -7.03 -18.82 6.44
N ARG A 2 -8.17 -18.26 6.03
CA ARG A 2 -8.36 -17.64 4.72
C ARG A 2 -7.69 -16.26 4.67
N VAL A 3 -7.13 -15.91 3.53
CA VAL A 3 -6.45 -14.64 3.24
C VAL A 3 -7.23 -13.94 2.14
N ILE A 4 -7.76 -12.76 2.46
CA ILE A 4 -8.56 -11.97 1.53
C ILE A 4 -7.78 -10.75 1.10
N GLY A 5 -7.72 -10.50 -0.20
CA GLY A 5 -7.25 -9.23 -0.74
C GLY A 5 -8.34 -8.17 -0.63
N LEU A 6 -8.02 -6.99 -0.13
CA LEU A 6 -8.88 -5.82 -0.22
C LEU A 6 -8.22 -4.81 -1.15
N THR A 7 -8.93 -4.43 -2.21
CA THR A 7 -8.50 -3.45 -3.20
C THR A 7 -9.63 -2.50 -3.56
N GLY A 8 -9.34 -1.49 -4.37
CA GLY A 8 -10.26 -0.42 -4.74
C GLY A 8 -9.50 0.85 -5.07
N GLY A 9 -9.89 1.50 -6.17
CA GLY A 9 -9.26 2.73 -6.66
C GLY A 9 -9.44 3.92 -5.71
N ILE A 10 -8.83 5.05 -6.08
CA ILE A 10 -8.98 6.31 -5.36
C ILE A 10 -10.46 6.69 -5.23
N GLY A 11 -10.90 7.15 -4.06
CA GLY A 11 -12.30 7.55 -3.83
C GLY A 11 -13.32 6.41 -3.63
N MET A 12 -12.93 5.14 -3.84
CA MET A 12 -13.84 4.00 -3.79
C MET A 12 -14.22 3.52 -2.38
N GLY A 13 -13.72 4.16 -1.32
CA GLY A 13 -14.07 3.80 0.07
C GLY A 13 -13.32 2.59 0.64
N LYS A 14 -12.20 2.17 0.03
CA LYS A 14 -11.36 1.05 0.52
C LYS A 14 -10.98 1.16 1.99
N SER A 15 -10.58 2.35 2.46
CA SER A 15 -10.23 2.58 3.87
C SER A 15 -11.43 2.35 4.81
N THR A 16 -12.64 2.70 4.39
CA THR A 16 -13.87 2.44 5.13
C THR A 16 -14.17 0.95 5.20
N ALA A 17 -14.05 0.23 4.08
CA ALA A 17 -14.18 -1.22 4.06
C ALA A 17 -13.15 -1.90 4.99
N ALA A 18 -11.89 -1.44 4.96
CA ALA A 18 -10.85 -1.92 5.85
C ALA A 18 -11.18 -1.67 7.34
N ALA A 19 -11.81 -0.54 7.66
CA ALA A 19 -12.26 -0.23 9.02
C ALA A 19 -13.38 -1.16 9.49
N PHE A 20 -14.31 -1.55 8.60
CA PHE A 20 -15.35 -2.52 8.94
C PHE A 20 -14.79 -3.88 9.31
N PHE A 21 -13.80 -4.39 8.58
CA PHE A 21 -13.09 -5.62 8.95
C PHE A 21 -12.44 -5.51 10.33
N ARG A 22 -11.74 -4.40 10.62
CA ARG A 22 -11.13 -4.18 11.94
C ARG A 22 -12.17 -4.15 13.06
N ARG A 23 -13.31 -3.47 12.84
CA ARG A 23 -14.42 -3.42 13.80
C ARG A 23 -15.05 -4.79 14.06
N ALA A 24 -15.07 -5.66 13.05
CA ALA A 24 -15.46 -7.06 13.17
C ALA A 24 -14.37 -7.95 13.79
N ARG A 25 -13.29 -7.37 14.35
CA ARG A 25 -12.13 -8.07 14.94
C ARG A 25 -11.40 -8.99 13.95
N ILE A 26 -11.51 -8.69 12.66
CA ILE A 26 -10.73 -9.36 11.61
C ILE A 26 -9.42 -8.60 11.44
N PRO A 27 -8.26 -9.26 11.53
CA PRO A 27 -6.98 -8.59 11.38
C PRO A 27 -6.80 -8.08 9.95
N VAL A 28 -6.39 -6.82 9.82
CA VAL A 28 -6.15 -6.15 8.53
C VAL A 28 -4.72 -5.64 8.45
N PHE A 29 -3.97 -6.13 7.45
CA PHE A 29 -2.67 -5.60 7.07
C PHE A 29 -2.84 -4.50 6.04
N ALA A 30 -2.26 -3.32 6.28
CA ALA A 30 -2.23 -2.25 5.29
C ALA A 30 -0.82 -2.14 4.68
N ALA A 31 -0.72 -2.36 3.37
CA ALA A 31 0.55 -2.31 2.64
C ALA A 31 1.18 -0.92 2.69
N ASP A 32 0.40 0.15 2.50
CA ASP A 32 0.90 1.54 2.59
C ASP A 32 1.50 1.86 3.96
N ALA A 33 0.82 1.42 5.03
CA ALA A 33 1.34 1.59 6.38
C ALA A 33 2.63 0.80 6.60
N ALA A 34 2.77 -0.37 5.98
CA ALA A 34 4.02 -1.13 6.02
C ALA A 34 5.14 -0.41 5.27
N VAL A 35 4.89 0.09 4.05
CA VAL A 35 5.85 0.92 3.30
C VAL A 35 6.27 2.14 4.13
N HIS A 36 5.32 2.83 4.75
CA HIS A 36 5.62 3.98 5.61
C HIS A 36 6.54 3.63 6.78
N ARG A 37 6.32 2.49 7.45
CA ARG A 37 7.22 2.02 8.52
C ARG A 37 8.60 1.63 8.00
N LEU A 38 8.65 0.99 6.83
CA LEU A 38 9.92 0.58 6.19
C LEU A 38 10.78 1.79 5.80
N GLN A 39 10.14 2.90 5.44
CA GLN A 39 10.75 4.17 5.05
C GLN A 39 10.90 5.17 6.20
N ALA A 40 10.40 4.87 7.40
CA ALA A 40 10.54 5.74 8.56
C ALA A 40 12.02 5.84 9.01
N ARG A 41 12.35 6.79 9.87
CA ARG A 41 13.70 6.91 10.46
C ARG A 41 14.11 5.58 11.11
N GLY A 42 15.30 5.09 10.75
CA GLY A 42 15.79 3.76 11.16
C GLY A 42 15.13 2.58 10.45
N GLY A 43 14.21 2.83 9.53
CA GLY A 43 13.53 1.82 8.73
C GLY A 43 14.48 1.12 7.76
N ARG A 44 14.26 -0.19 7.56
CA ARG A 44 15.16 -1.04 6.78
C ARG A 44 15.22 -0.69 5.29
N ALA A 45 14.25 0.06 4.75
CA ALA A 45 14.27 0.47 3.35
C ALA A 45 15.17 1.69 3.10
N LEU A 46 15.55 2.46 4.12
CA LEU A 46 16.32 3.69 3.95
C LEU A 46 17.68 3.46 3.28
N ARG A 47 18.46 2.48 3.75
CA ARG A 47 19.80 2.22 3.20
C ARG A 47 19.75 1.77 1.74
N PRO A 48 18.91 0.80 1.35
CA PRO A 48 18.76 0.43 -0.07
C PRO A 48 18.24 1.58 -0.94
N ILE A 49 17.28 2.36 -0.44
CA ILE A 49 16.75 3.53 -1.18
C ILE A 49 17.85 4.57 -1.37
N ALA A 50 18.61 4.93 -0.34
CA ALA A 50 19.69 5.90 -0.42
C ALA A 50 20.78 5.49 -1.43
N ARG A 51 21.05 4.18 -1.53
CA ARG A 51 22.00 3.63 -2.51
C ARG A 51 21.47 3.70 -3.94
N ALA A 52 20.20 3.36 -4.15
CA ALA A 52 19.58 3.34 -5.48
C ALA A 52 19.18 4.74 -5.99
N PHE A 53 18.90 5.66 -5.07
CA PHE A 53 18.47 7.04 -5.34
C PHE A 53 19.25 8.01 -4.43
N PRO A 54 20.51 8.31 -4.77
CA PRO A 54 21.35 9.21 -3.98
C PRO A 54 20.69 10.58 -3.75
N GLY A 55 20.87 11.14 -2.56
CA GLY A 55 20.33 12.45 -2.18
C GLY A 55 18.87 12.45 -1.68
N THR A 56 18.15 11.32 -1.79
CA THR A 56 16.77 11.17 -1.29
C THR A 56 16.68 10.95 0.21
N VAL A 57 17.77 10.52 0.85
CA VAL A 57 17.83 10.29 2.31
C VAL A 57 18.86 11.24 2.91
N ARG A 58 18.47 12.03 3.91
CA ARG A 58 19.32 12.96 4.65
C ARG A 58 19.14 12.75 6.15
N ASP A 59 20.24 12.65 6.89
CA ASP A 59 20.25 12.42 8.35
C ASP A 59 19.37 11.23 8.80
N GLY A 60 19.34 10.18 7.98
CA GLY A 60 18.53 8.98 8.24
C GLY A 60 17.02 9.19 8.07
N VAL A 61 16.60 10.25 7.38
CA VAL A 61 15.21 10.57 7.05
C VAL A 61 15.03 10.60 5.54
N LEU A 62 13.99 9.93 5.04
CA LEU A 62 13.63 9.94 3.64
C LEU A 62 12.89 11.22 3.28
N ASP A 63 13.39 11.95 2.28
CA ASP A 63 12.64 12.99 1.58
C ASP A 63 11.78 12.34 0.48
N ARG A 64 10.47 12.29 0.76
CA ARG A 64 9.49 11.68 -0.16
C ARG A 64 9.28 12.50 -1.41
N GLY A 65 9.48 13.82 -1.36
CA GLY A 65 9.39 14.70 -2.52
C GLY A 65 10.53 14.42 -3.49
N LEU A 66 11.75 14.33 -2.98
CA LEU A 66 12.93 13.97 -3.78
C LEU A 66 12.83 12.55 -4.33
N LEU A 67 12.40 11.58 -3.53
CA LEU A 67 12.21 10.21 -4.01
C LEU A 67 11.13 10.15 -5.11
N ARG A 68 10.00 10.84 -4.93
CA ARG A 68 8.97 10.94 -5.96
C ARG A 68 9.53 11.53 -7.24
N ASN A 69 10.26 12.64 -7.16
CA ASN A 69 10.85 13.28 -8.33
C ASN A 69 11.89 12.38 -9.03
N ALA A 70 12.61 11.54 -8.28
CA ALA A 70 13.58 10.61 -8.82
C ALA A 70 12.96 9.41 -9.56
N VAL A 71 11.67 9.11 -9.36
CA VAL A 71 10.97 8.00 -10.02
C VAL A 71 9.83 8.44 -10.95
N LEU A 72 9.37 9.69 -10.83
CA LEU A 72 8.26 10.20 -11.63
C LEU A 72 8.65 10.24 -13.11
N GLY A 73 7.86 9.59 -13.96
CA GLY A 73 8.10 9.53 -15.41
C GLY A 73 9.19 8.54 -15.84
N ASP A 74 9.93 7.92 -14.91
CA ASP A 74 10.96 6.93 -15.21
C ASP A 74 10.53 5.53 -14.74
N ARG A 75 10.10 4.70 -15.70
CA ARG A 75 9.65 3.32 -15.44
C ARG A 75 10.77 2.43 -14.90
N ALA A 76 12.02 2.65 -15.33
CA ALA A 76 13.15 1.86 -14.85
C ALA A 76 13.49 2.24 -13.40
N ALA A 77 13.47 3.53 -13.06
CA ALA A 77 13.62 4.01 -11.69
C ALA A 77 12.50 3.47 -10.78
N LEU A 78 11.24 3.54 -11.23
CA LEU A 78 10.12 2.98 -10.46
C LEU A 78 10.30 1.49 -10.21
N SER A 79 10.67 0.71 -11.24
CA SER A 79 10.93 -0.72 -11.09
C SER A 79 12.06 -1.03 -10.11
N ARG A 80 13.14 -0.23 -10.09
CA ARG A 80 14.21 -0.36 -9.07
C ARG A 80 13.70 -0.12 -7.66
N LEU A 81 12.86 0.90 -7.46
CA LEU A 81 12.26 1.19 -6.15
C LEU A 81 11.34 0.05 -5.70
N GLU A 82 10.51 -0.46 -6.61
CA GLU A 82 9.62 -1.59 -6.37
C GLU A 82 10.39 -2.87 -6.02
N ALA A 83 11.50 -3.16 -6.72
CA ALA A 83 12.37 -4.30 -6.44
C ALA A 83 12.98 -4.24 -5.02
N ILE A 84 13.19 -3.04 -4.48
CA ILE A 84 13.63 -2.85 -3.09
C ILE A 84 12.47 -3.08 -2.12
N LEU A 85 11.31 -2.48 -2.39
CA LEU A 85 10.19 -2.44 -1.43
C LEU A 85 9.37 -3.73 -1.42
N HIS A 86 9.07 -4.32 -2.57
CA HIS A 86 8.19 -5.48 -2.67
C HIS A 86 8.64 -6.65 -1.79
N PRO A 87 9.91 -7.11 -1.82
CA PRO A 87 10.36 -8.20 -0.96
C PRO A 87 10.20 -7.88 0.53
N MET A 88 10.44 -6.62 0.92
CA MET A 88 10.29 -6.16 2.29
C MET A 88 8.82 -6.13 2.73
N VAL A 89 7.91 -5.64 1.88
CA VAL A 89 6.48 -5.64 2.19
C VAL A 89 5.97 -7.07 2.30
N ARG A 90 6.38 -7.97 1.40
CA ARG A 90 6.03 -9.40 1.48
C ARG A 90 6.52 -10.07 2.77
N ALA A 91 7.67 -9.67 3.29
CA ALA A 91 8.14 -10.17 4.58
C ALA A 91 7.24 -9.71 5.74
N GLU A 92 6.82 -8.43 5.76
CA GLU A 92 5.88 -7.91 6.76
C GLU A 92 4.51 -8.59 6.67
N GLU A 93 4.00 -8.83 5.45
CA GLU A 93 2.77 -9.57 5.20
C GLU A 93 2.83 -10.99 5.77
N ARG A 94 3.89 -11.74 5.45
CA ARG A 94 4.08 -13.10 5.96
C ARG A 94 4.12 -13.12 7.49
N ALA A 95 4.86 -12.18 8.10
CA ALA A 95 4.95 -12.06 9.55
C ALA A 95 3.58 -11.73 10.18
N PHE A 96 2.82 -10.83 9.56
CA PHE A 96 1.46 -10.51 9.97
C PHE A 96 0.53 -11.74 9.90
N LEU A 97 0.53 -12.45 8.78
CA LEU A 97 -0.31 -13.65 8.61
C LEU A 97 0.07 -14.76 9.59
N ALA A 98 1.37 -14.94 9.87
CA ALA A 98 1.83 -15.89 10.88
C ALA A 98 1.34 -15.53 12.30
N ARG A 99 1.38 -14.24 12.67
CA ARG A 99 0.80 -13.76 13.94
C ARG A 99 -0.70 -13.99 14.01
N ALA A 100 -1.43 -13.67 12.93
CA ALA A 100 -2.88 -13.87 12.88
C ALA A 100 -3.27 -15.36 13.02
N ARG A 101 -2.52 -16.27 12.37
CA ARG A 101 -2.73 -17.71 12.53
C ARG A 101 -2.49 -18.17 13.98
N ARG A 102 -1.40 -17.74 14.61
CA ARG A 102 -1.09 -18.10 16.01
C ARG A 102 -2.14 -17.58 16.99
N ALA A 103 -2.75 -16.43 16.70
CA ALA A 103 -3.86 -15.89 17.49
C ALA A 103 -5.22 -16.55 17.21
N GLY A 104 -5.27 -17.62 16.40
CA GLY A 104 -6.50 -18.38 16.14
C GLY A 104 -7.46 -17.74 15.14
N HIS A 105 -7.06 -16.68 14.42
CA HIS A 105 -7.94 -16.07 13.43
C HIS A 105 -8.21 -17.03 12.25
N ARG A 106 -9.50 -17.15 11.89
CA ARG A 106 -9.93 -17.93 10.72
C ARG A 106 -9.79 -17.17 9.41
N LEU A 107 -9.69 -15.85 9.48
CA LEU A 107 -9.67 -14.91 8.36
C LEU A 107 -8.66 -13.78 8.62
N ALA A 108 -7.95 -13.33 7.59
CA ALA A 108 -7.17 -12.11 7.61
C ALA A 108 -7.30 -11.35 6.29
N VAL A 109 -7.21 -10.02 6.34
CA VAL A 109 -7.32 -9.15 5.16
C VAL A 109 -5.98 -8.50 4.86
N LEU A 110 -5.58 -8.51 3.60
CA LEU A 110 -4.45 -7.75 3.07
C LEU A 110 -5.01 -6.59 2.24
N ASP A 111 -4.98 -5.39 2.81
CA ASP A 111 -5.29 -4.13 2.14
C ASP A 111 -4.06 -3.69 1.31
N ILE A 112 -4.11 -4.02 0.02
CA ILE A 112 -3.03 -3.83 -0.95
C ILE A 112 -3.58 -2.96 -2.08
N PRO A 113 -3.15 -1.68 -2.18
CA PRO A 113 -3.39 -0.91 -3.40
C PRO A 113 -2.75 -1.60 -4.59
N LEU A 114 -3.36 -1.47 -5.77
CA LEU A 114 -2.84 -2.03 -7.02
C LEU A 114 -2.65 -3.57 -6.98
N LEU A 115 -3.57 -4.26 -6.29
CA LEU A 115 -3.52 -5.71 -6.10
C LEU A 115 -3.51 -6.50 -7.42
N PHE A 116 -4.19 -6.00 -8.46
CA PHE A 116 -4.30 -6.70 -9.75
C PHE A 116 -3.09 -6.44 -10.62
N GLU A 117 -2.65 -5.19 -10.66
CA GLU A 117 -1.53 -4.65 -11.41
C GLU A 117 -0.21 -5.33 -11.03
N THR A 118 -0.07 -5.70 -9.76
CA THR A 118 1.10 -6.43 -9.23
C THR A 118 0.96 -7.94 -9.30
N GLY A 119 -0.13 -8.48 -9.87
CA GLY A 119 -0.44 -9.91 -9.85
C GLY A 119 -0.69 -10.48 -8.43
N GLY A 120 -0.86 -9.61 -7.43
CA GLY A 120 -0.95 -10.00 -6.03
C GLY A 120 -2.18 -10.83 -5.68
N HIS A 121 -3.25 -10.67 -6.47
CA HIS A 121 -4.52 -11.42 -6.36
C HIS A 121 -4.33 -12.94 -6.43
N ALA A 122 -3.34 -13.45 -7.17
CA ALA A 122 -3.08 -14.88 -7.33
C ALA A 122 -2.72 -15.61 -6.02
N ARG A 123 -2.40 -14.87 -4.95
CA ARG A 123 -2.09 -15.43 -3.61
C ARG A 123 -3.21 -15.23 -2.60
N MET A 124 -4.39 -14.78 -3.02
CA MET A 124 -5.54 -14.57 -2.16
C MET A 124 -6.54 -15.71 -2.34
N ASP A 125 -7.21 -16.12 -1.26
CA ASP A 125 -8.32 -17.07 -1.34
C ASP A 125 -9.58 -16.42 -1.94
N ALA A 126 -9.72 -15.10 -1.79
CA ALA A 126 -10.72 -14.28 -2.45
C ALA A 126 -10.30 -12.82 -2.44
N VAL A 127 -10.93 -12.00 -3.30
CA VAL A 127 -10.69 -10.56 -3.40
C VAL A 127 -11.98 -9.81 -3.17
N VAL A 128 -11.93 -8.82 -2.29
CA VAL A 128 -12.99 -7.82 -2.06
C VAL A 128 -12.55 -6.54 -2.74
N VAL A 129 -13.39 -6.04 -3.65
CA VAL A 129 -13.17 -4.77 -4.35
C VAL A 129 -14.13 -3.74 -3.78
N ALA A 130 -13.59 -2.68 -3.15
CA ALA A 130 -14.38 -1.52 -2.80
C ALA A 130 -14.68 -0.73 -4.08
N SER A 131 -15.96 -0.40 -4.28
CA SER A 131 -16.44 0.33 -5.45
C SER A 131 -17.50 1.35 -5.05
N ALA A 132 -17.67 2.38 -5.87
CA ALA A 132 -18.70 3.40 -5.75
C ALA A 132 -19.13 3.85 -7.16
N PRO A 133 -20.34 4.41 -7.33
CA PRO A 133 -20.72 5.07 -8.57
C PRO A 133 -19.71 6.17 -8.93
N GLU A 134 -19.47 6.36 -10.23
CA GLU A 134 -18.48 7.32 -10.73
C GLU A 134 -18.69 8.74 -10.19
N ALA A 135 -19.95 9.22 -10.21
CA ALA A 135 -20.29 10.54 -9.67
C ALA A 135 -19.87 10.71 -8.20
N VAL A 136 -20.09 9.67 -7.38
CA VAL A 136 -19.73 9.66 -5.96
C VAL A 136 -18.21 9.56 -5.78
N GLN A 137 -17.52 8.78 -6.61
CA GLN A 137 -16.06 8.72 -6.62
C GLN A 137 -15.47 10.10 -6.95
N ARG A 138 -15.94 10.73 -8.03
CA ARG A 138 -15.49 12.04 -8.49
C ARG A 138 -15.67 13.10 -7.42
N GLU A 139 -16.86 13.20 -6.83
CA GLU A 139 -17.15 14.12 -5.73
C GLU A 139 -16.16 13.93 -4.57
N ARG A 140 -15.97 12.69 -4.11
CA ARG A 140 -15.05 12.37 -3.01
C ARG A 140 -13.59 12.68 -3.31
N VAL A 141 -13.16 12.51 -4.56
CA VAL A 141 -11.77 12.77 -4.95
C VAL A 141 -11.53 14.27 -5.07
N LEU A 142 -12.43 15.01 -5.72
CA LEU A 142 -12.32 16.45 -5.89
C LEU A 142 -12.42 17.23 -4.56
N ALA A 143 -13.11 16.68 -3.56
CA ALA A 143 -13.12 17.25 -2.21
C ALA A 143 -11.78 17.12 -1.46
N ARG A 144 -10.79 16.37 -1.97
CA ARG A 144 -9.49 16.20 -1.30
C ARG A 144 -8.58 17.41 -1.56
N PRO A 145 -7.79 17.85 -0.56
CA PRO A 145 -6.84 18.93 -0.74
C PRO A 145 -5.88 18.68 -1.91
N GLY A 146 -5.80 19.65 -2.82
CA GLY A 146 -4.90 19.62 -3.97
C GLY A 146 -5.38 18.76 -5.15
N MET A 147 -6.59 18.20 -5.13
CA MET A 147 -7.17 17.56 -6.32
C MET A 147 -7.88 18.59 -7.21
N SER A 148 -7.83 18.37 -8.51
CA SER A 148 -8.58 19.09 -9.54
C SER A 148 -9.11 18.08 -10.57
N PRO A 149 -10.09 18.44 -11.42
CA PRO A 149 -10.56 17.56 -12.50
C PRO A 149 -9.40 17.02 -13.35
N GLU A 150 -8.43 17.86 -13.69
CA GLU A 150 -7.26 17.51 -14.50
C GLU A 150 -6.29 16.55 -13.80
N ARG A 151 -6.38 16.39 -12.47
CA ARG A 151 -5.58 15.41 -11.71
C ARG A 151 -6.33 14.11 -11.47
N LEU A 152 -7.63 14.09 -11.70
CA LEU A 152 -8.48 12.91 -11.60
C LEU A 152 -8.53 12.16 -12.94
N ASP A 153 -8.63 12.91 -14.04
CA ASP A 153 -8.64 12.41 -15.42
C ASP A 153 -7.22 12.06 -15.91
#